data_AF-A0A1A8G6H5-F1
#
_entry.id   AF-A0A1A8G6H5-F1
#
_cell.length_a   1.000
_cell.length_b   1.000
_cell.length_c   1.000
_cell.angle_alpha   90.00
_cell.angle_beta   90.00
_cell.angle_gamma   90.00
#
_symmetry.space_group_name_H-M   'P 1'
#
loop_
_entity.id
_entity.type
_entity.pdbx_description
1 polymer ?
#
loop_
_entity_poly.entity_id
_entity_poly.type
_entity_poly.pdbx_seq_one_letter_code
_entity_poly.pdbx_strand_id
1 'polypeptide(L)'
;MACFFRRKIAAKLARTLQQSEDVFIPSLTAVPPLKKQQSRADLRLSLSTLRVEGILPSSGDILLQTENLAAQLKQDKQDSVVEDISTGHAVINFKVNRGLLAEKVLEPFAKGDDDNFGLNSELLNSLPRGTTLVEYSSPNIAKKFHAGHLRSTIIGNFIANLKQSLGNNVIRMNYLGDWGMQFGLLGAGFKQFGCVEKLKDNPLQHLFEVYVKVNKEAEHSEDMKQAARDFFRQLEQHERQAVSLWQQFREMTVKEYQQVYKRLGVHFDIYSGESFHQDQAQEVVQELQRRGLLKVSEKCTRVVDLSPEGDMTNVCTLLRSDGTTLYITRDIAAAISRRETHGFDEMIYVTDKSQENHFSQLFQILVTMGHSWAERCRHVSFGLVQGMKTRTGDVVFLEDVLDEARARMLHNMSQTSSNV
;
A
#
# COMPACT_ATOMS: atom_id res chain seq x y z
N MET A 1 22.49 -14.89 9.61
CA MET A 1 21.95 -16.23 9.97
C MET A 1 21.43 -17.03 8.78
N ALA A 2 20.39 -16.59 8.06
CA ALA A 2 19.80 -17.35 6.95
C ALA A 2 20.73 -17.55 5.73
N CYS A 3 21.69 -16.64 5.54
CA CYS A 3 22.72 -16.78 4.52
C CYS A 3 23.80 -17.81 4.88
N PHE A 4 24.05 -18.10 6.16
CA PHE A 4 25.11 -19.02 6.55
C PHE A 4 24.86 -20.43 5.99
N PHE A 5 23.68 -20.98 6.26
CA PHE A 5 23.30 -22.30 5.74
C PHE A 5 23.22 -22.31 4.21
N ARG A 6 22.64 -21.26 3.60
CA ARG A 6 22.60 -21.11 2.14
C ARG A 6 24.00 -21.10 1.52
N ARG A 7 24.92 -20.29 2.05
CA ARG A 7 26.31 -20.20 1.58
C ARG A 7 27.04 -21.54 1.71
N LYS A 8 26.89 -22.24 2.83
CA LYS A 8 27.53 -23.54 3.02
C LYS A 8 27.01 -24.60 2.05
N ILE A 9 25.70 -24.61 1.78
CA ILE A 9 25.12 -25.49 0.76
C ILE A 9 25.55 -25.05 -0.65
N ALA A 10 25.53 -23.75 -0.94
CA ALA A 10 25.99 -23.17 -2.20
C ALA A 10 27.46 -23.51 -2.49
N ALA A 11 28.34 -23.42 -1.49
CA ALA A 11 29.75 -23.84 -1.58
C ALA A 11 29.91 -25.33 -1.90
N LYS A 12 28.99 -26.17 -1.42
CA LYS A 12 28.95 -27.60 -1.76
C LYS A 12 28.54 -27.80 -3.21
N LEU A 13 27.47 -27.13 -3.64
CA LEU A 13 26.98 -27.15 -5.02
C LEU A 13 28.02 -26.61 -6.00
N ALA A 14 28.66 -25.49 -5.68
CA ALA A 14 29.73 -24.87 -6.45
C ALA A 14 30.90 -25.82 -6.72
N ARG A 15 31.35 -26.55 -5.69
CA ARG A 15 32.40 -27.58 -5.84
C ARG A 15 31.95 -28.74 -6.72
N THR A 16 30.71 -29.21 -6.56
CA THR A 16 30.18 -30.35 -7.31
C THR A 16 29.92 -30.02 -8.78
N LEU A 17 29.43 -28.81 -9.07
CA LEU A 17 29.01 -28.38 -10.41
C LEU A 17 30.02 -27.47 -11.11
N GLN A 18 31.14 -27.14 -10.45
CA GLN A 18 32.21 -26.26 -10.96
C GLN A 18 31.69 -24.87 -11.39
N GLN A 19 30.88 -24.26 -10.52
CA GLN A 19 30.26 -22.94 -10.72
C GLN A 19 30.54 -22.03 -9.52
N SER A 20 30.25 -20.72 -9.64
CA SER A 20 30.36 -19.79 -8.51
C SER A 20 29.29 -20.05 -7.45
N GLU A 21 29.62 -19.83 -6.17
CA GLU A 21 28.66 -19.94 -5.06
C GLU A 21 27.47 -18.98 -5.22
N ASP A 22 27.73 -17.78 -5.72
CA ASP A 22 26.74 -16.70 -5.82
C ASP A 22 25.58 -17.06 -6.74
N VAL A 23 25.80 -17.99 -7.68
CA VAL A 23 24.77 -18.49 -8.59
C VAL A 23 23.73 -19.34 -7.87
N PHE A 24 24.11 -20.05 -6.79
CA PHE A 24 23.20 -20.98 -6.09
C PHE A 24 22.45 -20.35 -4.92
N ILE A 25 22.98 -19.26 -4.35
CA ILE A 25 22.36 -18.62 -3.17
C ILE A 25 20.90 -18.21 -3.43
N PRO A 26 20.54 -17.57 -4.57
CA PRO A 26 19.16 -17.20 -4.89
C PRO A 26 18.26 -18.41 -5.13
N SER A 27 18.80 -19.48 -5.70
CA SER A 27 18.06 -20.70 -6.09
C SER A 27 17.74 -21.60 -4.87
N LEU A 28 18.37 -21.34 -3.71
CA LEU A 28 18.09 -22.01 -2.43
C LEU A 28 16.95 -21.32 -1.66
N THR A 29 15.81 -21.99 -1.60
CA THR A 29 14.58 -21.48 -0.97
C THR A 29 14.36 -22.11 0.41
N ALA A 30 13.82 -21.34 1.36
CA ALA A 30 13.43 -21.86 2.67
C ALA A 30 12.11 -22.61 2.57
N VAL A 31 12.01 -23.75 3.23
CA VAL A 31 10.76 -24.52 3.28
C VAL A 31 9.93 -24.03 4.47
N PRO A 32 8.71 -23.50 4.25
CA PRO A 32 7.88 -23.02 5.34
C PRO A 32 7.45 -24.17 6.26
N PRO A 33 7.39 -23.96 7.59
CA PRO A 33 6.86 -24.95 8.51
C PRO A 33 5.33 -25.07 8.34
N LEU A 34 4.88 -25.94 7.43
CA LEU A 34 3.46 -26.21 7.21
C LEU A 34 2.96 -27.28 8.18
N LYS A 35 1.96 -26.95 9.03
CA LYS A 35 1.36 -27.86 10.03
C LYS A 35 0.89 -29.22 9.50
N LYS A 36 0.62 -29.37 8.19
CA LYS A 36 0.13 -30.61 7.54
C LYS A 36 1.20 -31.44 6.84
N GLN A 37 2.41 -30.92 6.68
CA GLN A 37 3.54 -31.69 6.18
C GLN A 37 4.65 -31.59 7.21
N GLN A 38 4.98 -32.71 7.85
CA GLN A 38 6.29 -32.89 8.48
C GLN A 38 7.38 -32.89 7.39
N SER A 39 7.49 -31.79 6.63
CA SER A 39 8.67 -31.54 5.82
C SER A 39 9.83 -31.49 6.79
N ARG A 40 10.64 -32.55 6.79
CA ARG A 40 11.87 -32.64 7.58
C ARG A 40 12.97 -31.70 7.06
N ALA A 41 12.73 -31.02 5.94
CA ALA A 41 13.68 -30.15 5.28
C ALA A 41 13.49 -28.68 5.65
N ASP A 42 14.60 -27.96 5.72
CA ASP A 42 14.69 -26.55 6.05
C ASP A 42 14.96 -25.69 4.80
N LEU A 43 15.75 -26.22 3.86
CA LEU A 43 16.09 -25.57 2.60
C LEU A 43 15.81 -26.50 1.42
N ARG A 44 15.57 -25.90 0.25
CA ARG A 44 15.21 -26.60 -0.97
C ARG A 44 15.88 -25.98 -2.20
N LEU A 45 16.31 -26.82 -3.13
CA LEU A 45 16.83 -26.47 -4.44
C LEU A 45 15.97 -27.10 -5.53
N SER A 46 15.48 -26.30 -6.49
CA SER A 46 14.78 -26.81 -7.67
C SER A 46 15.76 -27.00 -8.82
N LEU A 47 15.82 -28.20 -9.40
CA LEU A 47 16.62 -28.45 -10.59
C LEU A 47 16.02 -27.78 -11.84
N SER A 48 14.70 -27.56 -11.87
CA SER A 48 14.05 -26.82 -12.95
C SER A 48 14.60 -25.39 -13.03
N THR A 49 14.79 -24.72 -11.89
CA THR A 49 15.42 -23.40 -11.83
C THR A 49 16.86 -23.45 -12.37
N LEU A 50 17.66 -24.43 -11.94
CA LEU A 50 19.04 -24.58 -12.41
C LEU A 50 19.15 -24.85 -13.91
N ARG A 51 18.18 -25.54 -14.51
CA ARG A 51 18.13 -25.75 -15.98
C ARG A 51 17.79 -24.46 -16.72
N VAL A 52 16.81 -23.69 -16.21
CA VAL A 52 16.43 -22.39 -16.79
C VAL A 52 17.60 -21.41 -16.72
N GLU A 53 18.37 -21.45 -15.64
CA GLU A 53 19.59 -20.65 -15.45
C GLU A 53 20.80 -21.17 -16.25
N GLY A 54 20.66 -22.28 -16.98
CA GLY A 54 21.73 -22.86 -17.81
C GLY A 54 22.86 -23.56 -17.04
N ILE A 55 22.68 -23.75 -15.73
CA ILE A 55 23.66 -24.39 -14.84
C ILE A 55 23.66 -25.90 -15.01
N LEU A 56 22.48 -26.48 -15.26
CA LEU A 56 22.32 -27.89 -15.58
C LEU A 56 21.88 -28.07 -17.04
N PRO A 57 22.29 -29.17 -17.70
CA PRO A 57 21.84 -29.48 -19.05
C PRO A 57 20.30 -29.53 -19.13
N SER A 58 19.74 -28.84 -20.11
CA SER A 58 18.30 -28.84 -20.39
C SER A 58 17.81 -30.18 -20.95
N SER A 59 18.70 -30.96 -21.55
CA SER A 59 18.45 -32.32 -22.05
C SER A 59 18.61 -33.39 -20.96
N GLY A 60 17.82 -34.46 -21.06
CA GLY A 60 17.88 -35.62 -20.17
C GLY A 60 16.82 -35.65 -19.06
N ASP A 61 16.77 -36.78 -18.35
CA ASP A 61 15.81 -37.03 -17.26
C ASP A 61 16.17 -36.19 -16.01
N ILE A 62 15.25 -35.30 -15.63
CA ILE A 62 15.42 -34.41 -14.48
C ILE A 62 15.42 -35.15 -13.15
N LEU A 63 14.70 -36.28 -13.05
CA LEU A 63 14.66 -37.10 -11.84
C LEU A 63 16.01 -37.79 -11.65
N LEU A 64 16.55 -38.38 -12.71
CA LEU A 64 17.88 -39.00 -12.66
C LEU A 64 18.98 -37.97 -12.36
N GLN A 65 18.92 -36.77 -12.94
CA GLN A 65 19.85 -35.68 -12.60
C GLN A 65 19.71 -35.26 -11.13
N THR A 66 18.48 -35.20 -10.60
CA THR A 66 18.21 -34.88 -9.19
C THR A 66 18.86 -35.91 -8.26
N GLU A 67 18.65 -37.20 -8.55
CA GLU A 67 19.21 -38.31 -7.77
C GLU A 67 20.73 -38.34 -7.83
N ASN A 68 21.31 -38.17 -9.02
CA ASN A 68 22.77 -38.14 -9.21
C ASN A 68 23.42 -36.98 -8.44
N LEU A 69 22.87 -35.76 -8.56
CA LEU A 69 23.39 -34.60 -7.85
C LEU A 69 23.25 -34.77 -6.33
N ALA A 70 22.11 -35.26 -5.85
CA ALA A 70 21.92 -35.53 -4.42
C ALA A 70 22.89 -36.59 -3.90
N ALA A 71 23.16 -37.64 -4.68
CA ALA A 71 24.13 -38.68 -4.34
C ALA A 71 25.56 -38.12 -4.24
N GLN A 72 25.97 -37.27 -5.20
CA GLN A 72 27.26 -36.57 -5.15
C GLN A 72 27.38 -35.68 -3.91
N LEU A 73 26.33 -34.93 -3.58
CA LEU A 73 26.31 -34.07 -2.39
C LEU A 73 26.36 -34.86 -1.07
N LYS A 74 25.93 -36.13 -1.06
CA LYS A 74 26.01 -37.02 0.13
C LYS A 74 27.39 -37.64 0.37
N GLN A 75 28.30 -37.59 -0.61
CA GLN A 75 29.64 -38.22 -0.47
C GLN A 75 30.53 -37.50 0.56
N ASP A 76 30.22 -36.24 0.86
CA ASP A 76 30.89 -35.47 1.92
C ASP A 76 30.37 -35.92 3.30
N LYS A 77 31.02 -36.93 3.88
CA LYS A 77 30.64 -37.57 5.15
C LYS A 77 30.91 -36.71 6.40
N GLN A 78 31.50 -35.52 6.26
CA GLN A 78 31.93 -34.67 7.37
C GLN A 78 31.19 -33.32 7.40
N ASP A 79 29.99 -33.28 6.83
CA ASP A 79 29.15 -32.09 6.79
C ASP A 79 28.56 -31.77 8.18
N SER A 80 29.09 -30.74 8.83
CA SER A 80 28.59 -30.25 10.12
C SER A 80 27.35 -29.36 10.00
N VAL A 81 26.99 -28.96 8.78
CA VAL A 81 25.95 -27.96 8.49
C VAL A 81 24.64 -28.62 8.07
N VAL A 82 24.71 -29.68 7.26
CA VAL A 82 23.54 -30.41 6.74
C VAL A 82 23.46 -31.80 7.40
N GLU A 83 22.37 -32.06 8.13
CA GLU A 83 22.09 -33.35 8.77
C GLU A 83 21.63 -34.41 7.78
N ASP A 84 20.81 -34.03 6.79
CA ASP A 84 20.24 -34.95 5.82
C ASP A 84 19.96 -34.26 4.49
N ILE A 85 20.11 -35.03 3.41
CA ILE A 85 19.79 -34.63 2.04
C ILE A 85 18.78 -35.65 1.49
N SER A 86 17.62 -35.18 1.07
CA SER A 86 16.59 -36.03 0.46
C SER A 86 16.15 -35.48 -0.88
N THR A 87 15.69 -36.36 -1.77
CA THR A 87 15.17 -35.97 -3.08
C THR A 87 13.65 -35.94 -3.06
N GLY A 88 13.09 -35.01 -3.83
CA GLY A 88 11.69 -34.99 -4.25
C GLY A 88 11.61 -34.87 -5.76
N HIS A 89 10.41 -34.67 -6.29
CA HIS A 89 10.22 -34.52 -7.74
C HIS A 89 10.94 -33.27 -8.28
N ALA A 90 12.04 -33.45 -9.01
CA ALA A 90 12.91 -32.39 -9.54
C ALA A 90 13.50 -31.43 -8.49
N VAL A 91 13.64 -31.91 -7.24
CA VAL A 91 13.97 -31.08 -6.09
C VAL A 91 14.93 -31.80 -5.16
N ILE A 92 15.92 -31.07 -4.64
CA ILE A 92 16.78 -31.51 -3.53
C ILE A 92 16.39 -30.76 -2.27
N ASN A 93 16.14 -31.50 -1.19
CA ASN A 93 15.77 -30.99 0.11
C ASN A 93 16.94 -31.17 1.10
N PHE A 94 17.20 -30.14 1.90
CA PHE A 94 18.29 -30.11 2.87
C PHE A 94 17.70 -29.90 4.27
N LYS A 95 18.07 -30.78 5.21
CA LYS A 95 17.81 -30.60 6.64
C LYS A 95 19.08 -30.07 7.30
N VAL A 96 18.99 -28.93 7.96
CA VAL A 96 20.18 -28.30 8.58
C VAL A 96 20.38 -28.81 10.01
N ASN A 97 21.62 -28.71 10.49
CA ASN A 97 21.97 -29.05 11.87
C ASN A 97 21.20 -28.18 12.88
N ARG A 98 20.37 -28.81 13.73
CA ARG A 98 19.50 -28.09 14.68
C ARG A 98 20.28 -27.41 15.80
N GLY A 99 21.35 -28.02 16.30
CA GLY A 99 22.21 -27.42 17.32
C GLY A 99 22.92 -26.18 16.78
N LEU A 100 23.50 -26.29 15.58
CA LEU A 100 24.14 -25.16 14.91
C LEU A 100 23.13 -24.08 14.51
N LEU A 101 21.91 -24.44 14.12
CA LEU A 101 20.84 -23.48 13.86
C LEU A 101 20.50 -22.68 15.11
N ALA A 102 20.31 -23.34 16.25
CA ALA A 102 20.05 -22.66 17.52
C ALA A 102 21.19 -21.71 17.90
N GLU A 103 22.44 -22.15 17.79
CA GLU A 103 23.62 -21.32 18.03
C GLU A 103 23.62 -20.07 17.13
N LYS A 104 23.42 -20.25 15.81
CA LYS A 104 23.40 -19.14 14.84
C LYS A 104 22.20 -18.22 14.96
N VAL A 105 21.09 -18.70 15.52
CA VAL A 105 19.92 -17.88 15.86
C VAL A 105 20.19 -17.01 17.08
N LEU A 106 20.86 -17.56 18.09
CA LEU A 106 21.09 -16.87 19.35
C LEU A 106 22.32 -15.94 19.31
N GLU A 107 23.26 -16.18 18.40
CA GLU A 107 24.50 -15.40 18.26
C GLU A 107 24.30 -13.88 18.14
N PRO A 108 23.34 -13.33 17.35
CA PRO A 108 23.11 -11.89 17.25
C PRO A 108 22.64 -11.26 18.57
N PHE A 109 21.75 -11.94 19.31
CA PHE A 109 21.21 -11.45 20.58
C PHE A 109 22.29 -11.37 21.67
N ALA A 110 23.23 -12.33 21.67
CA ALA A 110 24.39 -12.28 22.58
C ALA A 110 25.33 -11.08 22.29
N LYS A 111 25.27 -10.51 21.08
CA LYS A 111 26.05 -9.35 20.64
C LYS A 111 25.28 -8.02 20.77
N GLY A 112 24.04 -8.05 21.26
CA GLY A 112 23.18 -6.88 21.40
C GLY A 112 22.60 -6.37 20.07
N ASP A 113 22.49 -7.22 19.04
CA ASP A 113 21.92 -6.88 17.72
C ASP A 113 20.44 -7.25 17.63
N ASP A 114 19.67 -6.93 18.68
CA ASP A 114 18.27 -7.34 18.83
C ASP A 114 17.37 -6.66 17.77
N ASP A 115 17.57 -5.36 17.56
CA ASP A 115 16.72 -4.53 16.69
C ASP A 115 16.90 -4.81 15.19
N ASN A 116 18.06 -5.34 14.78
CA ASN A 116 18.32 -5.69 13.37
C ASN A 116 18.17 -7.19 13.09
N PHE A 117 17.66 -7.96 14.05
CA PHE A 117 17.46 -9.39 13.87
C PHE A 117 16.56 -9.66 12.64
N GLY A 118 17.11 -10.41 11.68
CA GLY A 118 16.42 -10.70 10.41
C GLY A 118 16.61 -9.66 9.31
N LEU A 119 17.07 -8.44 9.62
CA LEU A 119 17.37 -7.37 8.66
C LEU A 119 18.83 -7.40 8.19
N ASN A 120 19.76 -7.86 9.04
CA ASN A 120 21.16 -8.09 8.70
C ASN A 120 21.35 -9.40 7.90
N SER A 121 20.80 -9.42 6.68
CA SER A 121 20.84 -10.57 5.78
C SER A 121 21.36 -10.16 4.40
N GLU A 122 22.34 -10.91 3.87
CA GLU A 122 22.88 -10.62 2.54
C GLU A 122 21.84 -10.83 1.42
N LEU A 123 20.78 -11.60 1.69
CA LEU A 123 19.63 -11.72 0.78
C LEU A 123 18.92 -10.38 0.54
N LEU A 124 19.10 -9.43 1.46
CA LEU A 124 18.52 -8.09 1.38
C LEU A 124 19.50 -7.06 0.79
N ASN A 125 20.78 -7.43 0.58
CA ASN A 125 21.78 -6.50 0.05
C ASN A 125 21.59 -6.19 -1.43
N SER A 126 20.98 -7.10 -2.19
CA SER A 126 20.68 -6.90 -3.61
C SER A 126 19.37 -6.15 -3.86
N LEU A 127 18.58 -5.88 -2.81
CA LEU A 127 17.34 -5.14 -2.96
C LEU A 127 17.65 -3.69 -3.32
N PRO A 128 16.99 -3.13 -4.35
CA PRO A 128 17.14 -1.72 -4.67
C PRO A 128 16.69 -0.89 -3.47
N ARG A 129 17.50 0.10 -3.12
CA ARG A 129 17.20 1.08 -2.07
C ARG A 129 17.00 2.44 -2.74
N GLY A 130 16.08 3.21 -2.18
CA GLY A 130 15.80 4.55 -2.66
C GLY A 130 14.77 5.24 -1.78
N THR A 131 14.12 6.25 -2.35
CA THR A 131 12.98 6.90 -1.71
C THR A 131 11.68 6.20 -2.10
N THR A 132 10.97 5.64 -1.13
CA THR A 132 9.65 5.03 -1.32
C THR A 132 8.58 5.95 -0.74
N LEU A 133 7.66 6.44 -1.57
CA LEU A 133 6.49 7.17 -1.11
C LEU A 133 5.32 6.18 -0.97
N VAL A 134 4.70 6.13 0.20
CA VAL A 134 3.54 5.28 0.48
C VAL A 134 2.35 6.17 0.79
N GLU A 135 1.35 6.15 -0.09
CA GLU A 135 0.07 6.83 0.10
C GLU A 135 -0.96 5.84 0.67
N TYR A 136 -1.51 6.16 1.83
CA TYR A 136 -2.46 5.29 2.51
C TYR A 136 -3.37 6.06 3.48
N SER A 137 -4.39 5.35 3.95
CA SER A 137 -5.58 5.85 4.64
C SER A 137 -6.46 6.77 3.79
N SER A 138 -5.92 7.90 3.32
CA SER A 138 -6.55 8.86 2.40
C SER A 138 -8.08 9.04 2.57
N PRO A 139 -8.59 9.30 3.79
CA PRO A 139 -10.03 9.41 4.01
C PRO A 139 -10.60 10.68 3.38
N ASN A 140 -11.90 10.64 3.12
CA ASN A 140 -12.65 11.84 2.78
C ASN A 140 -13.07 12.56 4.07
N ILE A 141 -12.65 13.81 4.21
CA ILE A 141 -12.84 14.63 5.41
C ILE A 141 -14.33 14.88 5.71
N ALA A 142 -15.18 14.92 4.69
CA ALA A 142 -16.61 15.14 4.84
C ALA A 142 -17.40 13.87 5.23
N LYS A 143 -16.73 12.71 5.33
CA LYS A 143 -17.35 11.42 5.67
C LYS A 143 -16.78 10.87 6.98
N LYS A 144 -17.56 9.99 7.64
CA LYS A 144 -17.11 9.32 8.87
C LYS A 144 -15.82 8.54 8.66
N PHE A 145 -14.89 8.65 9.60
CA PHE A 145 -13.76 7.74 9.69
C PHE A 145 -14.21 6.39 10.29
N HIS A 146 -14.74 5.51 9.43
CA HIS A 146 -15.20 4.17 9.81
C HIS A 146 -14.10 3.11 9.62
N ALA A 147 -14.34 1.87 10.10
CA ALA A 147 -13.37 0.76 10.03
C ALA A 147 -12.94 0.34 8.60
N GLY A 148 -13.59 0.87 7.56
CA GLY A 148 -13.12 0.68 6.19
C GLY A 148 -11.76 1.36 5.97
N HIS A 149 -11.55 2.53 6.57
CA HIS A 149 -10.28 3.25 6.50
C HIS A 149 -9.17 2.58 7.33
N LEU A 150 -9.53 1.77 8.34
CA LEU A 150 -8.55 1.03 9.14
C LEU A 150 -7.70 0.10 8.26
N ARG A 151 -8.28 -0.55 7.24
CA ARG A 151 -7.53 -1.48 6.38
C ARG A 151 -6.41 -0.78 5.63
N SER A 152 -6.71 0.30 4.91
CA SER A 152 -5.69 1.09 4.22
C SER A 152 -4.65 1.61 5.21
N THR A 153 -5.11 2.11 6.37
CA THR A 153 -4.25 2.63 7.44
C THR A 153 -3.19 1.62 7.89
N ILE A 154 -3.60 0.42 8.31
CA ILE A 154 -2.68 -0.58 8.86
C ILE A 154 -1.81 -1.22 7.78
N ILE A 155 -2.37 -1.47 6.58
CA ILE A 155 -1.62 -2.08 5.47
C ILE A 155 -0.53 -1.11 4.99
N GLY A 156 -0.88 0.16 4.79
CA GLY A 156 0.08 1.17 4.38
C GLY A 156 1.16 1.42 5.43
N ASN A 157 0.79 1.50 6.72
CA ASN A 157 1.78 1.64 7.79
C ASN A 157 2.72 0.41 7.86
N PHE A 158 2.19 -0.80 7.70
CA PHE A 158 3.00 -2.03 7.62
C PHE A 158 3.99 -1.97 6.45
N ILE A 159 3.54 -1.61 5.25
CA ILE A 159 4.39 -1.50 4.06
C ILE A 159 5.47 -0.43 4.27
N ALA A 160 5.10 0.73 4.79
CA ALA A 160 6.03 1.81 5.10
C ALA A 160 7.11 1.37 6.09
N ASN A 161 6.72 0.71 7.18
CA ASN A 161 7.66 0.19 8.17
C ASN A 161 8.56 -0.90 7.59
N LEU A 162 8.01 -1.82 6.79
CA LEU A 162 8.80 -2.85 6.11
C LEU A 162 9.83 -2.24 5.16
N LYS A 163 9.44 -1.27 4.33
CA LYS A 163 10.35 -0.58 3.40
C LYS A 163 11.45 0.17 4.14
N GLN A 164 11.11 0.81 5.26
CA GLN A 164 12.08 1.50 6.12
C GLN A 164 13.06 0.51 6.77
N SER A 165 12.58 -0.61 7.30
CA SER A 165 13.42 -1.69 7.84
C SER A 165 14.34 -2.32 6.80
N LEU A 166 13.95 -2.30 5.52
CA LEU A 166 14.78 -2.72 4.39
C LEU A 166 15.78 -1.63 3.92
N GLY A 167 15.85 -0.50 4.62
CA GLY A 167 16.81 0.58 4.38
C GLY A 167 16.38 1.61 3.34
N ASN A 168 15.10 1.71 3.00
CA ASN A 168 14.59 2.78 2.13
C ASN A 168 14.32 4.05 2.93
N ASN A 169 14.48 5.21 2.27
CA ASN A 169 13.94 6.46 2.77
C ASN A 169 12.43 6.47 2.51
N VAL A 170 11.59 6.48 3.55
CA VAL A 170 10.15 6.31 3.38
C VAL A 170 9.42 7.63 3.65
N ILE A 171 8.56 8.04 2.70
CA ILE A 171 7.66 9.17 2.84
C ILE A 171 6.24 8.63 3.00
N ARG A 172 5.64 8.85 4.17
CA ARG A 172 4.26 8.47 4.50
C ARG A 172 3.33 9.64 4.17
N MET A 173 2.50 9.46 3.16
CA MET A 173 1.56 10.48 2.70
C MET A 173 0.11 10.08 3.00
N ASN A 174 -0.64 11.02 3.54
CA ASN A 174 -2.10 10.94 3.65
C ASN A 174 -2.70 11.89 2.62
N TYR A 175 -3.37 11.38 1.60
CA TYR A 175 -3.96 12.19 0.54
C TYR A 175 -5.46 12.37 0.79
N LEU A 176 -5.82 13.45 1.47
CA LEU A 176 -7.17 13.65 1.95
C LEU A 176 -8.15 13.97 0.81
N GLY A 177 -9.31 13.34 0.84
CA GLY A 177 -10.46 13.75 0.03
C GLY A 177 -11.05 15.04 0.62
N ASP A 178 -10.38 16.15 0.36
CA ASP A 178 -10.66 17.47 0.95
C ASP A 178 -11.23 18.48 -0.06
N TRP A 179 -11.66 18.02 -1.23
CA TRP A 179 -12.20 18.85 -2.29
C TRP A 179 -13.42 18.24 -2.98
N GLY A 180 -14.38 19.08 -3.35
CA GLY A 180 -15.57 18.70 -4.13
C GLY A 180 -16.89 19.10 -3.49
N MET A 181 -17.99 18.71 -4.14
CA MET A 181 -19.36 19.12 -3.78
C MET A 181 -19.76 18.78 -2.33
N GLN A 182 -19.11 17.81 -1.70
CA GLN A 182 -19.32 17.48 -0.29
C GLN A 182 -18.93 18.65 0.64
N PHE A 183 -17.92 19.45 0.28
CA PHE A 183 -17.58 20.69 0.98
C PHE A 183 -18.54 21.83 0.63
N GLY A 184 -19.09 21.85 -0.58
CA GLY A 184 -20.23 22.70 -0.93
C GLY A 184 -21.38 22.51 0.04
N LEU A 185 -21.79 21.26 0.23
CA LEU A 185 -22.83 20.87 1.18
C LEU A 185 -22.46 21.22 2.62
N LEU A 186 -21.26 20.85 3.07
CA LEU A 186 -20.82 21.12 4.43
C LEU A 186 -20.77 22.63 4.73
N GLY A 187 -20.25 23.44 3.80
CA GLY A 187 -20.17 24.89 3.95
C GLY A 187 -21.55 25.58 3.97
N ALA A 188 -22.45 25.19 3.07
CA ALA A 188 -23.83 25.68 3.07
C ALA A 188 -24.58 25.25 4.34
N GLY A 189 -24.47 23.98 4.71
CA GLY A 189 -25.11 23.41 5.89
C GLY A 189 -24.58 23.98 7.20
N PHE A 190 -23.29 24.34 7.27
CA PHE A 190 -22.71 24.91 8.48
C PHE A 190 -23.29 26.29 8.81
N LYS A 191 -23.71 27.08 7.81
CA LYS A 191 -24.40 28.35 8.07
C LYS A 191 -25.74 28.16 8.81
N GLN A 192 -26.42 27.03 8.59
CA GLN A 192 -27.74 26.77 9.15
C GLN A 192 -27.71 25.86 10.39
N PHE A 193 -26.83 24.86 10.41
CA PHE A 193 -26.77 23.82 11.45
C PHE A 193 -25.47 23.85 12.25
N GLY A 194 -24.51 24.71 11.88
CA GLY A 194 -23.22 24.83 12.53
C GLY A 194 -23.33 25.45 13.92
N CYS A 195 -22.46 25.01 14.82
CA CYS A 195 -22.31 25.57 16.15
C CYS A 195 -20.82 25.63 16.49
N VAL A 196 -20.31 26.83 16.75
CA VAL A 196 -18.88 27.07 17.03
C VAL A 196 -18.45 26.41 18.34
N GLU A 197 -19.33 26.34 19.34
CA GLU A 197 -19.03 25.70 20.62
C GLU A 197 -18.86 24.19 20.45
N LYS A 198 -19.78 23.53 19.73
CA LYS A 198 -19.67 22.10 19.41
C LYS A 198 -18.46 21.77 18.55
N LEU A 199 -18.08 22.68 17.64
CA LEU A 199 -16.90 22.54 16.82
C LEU A 199 -15.60 22.57 17.65
N LYS A 200 -15.58 23.28 18.79
CA LYS A 200 -14.42 23.30 19.71
C LYS A 200 -14.31 22.03 20.55
N ASP A 201 -15.44 21.42 20.90
CA ASP A 201 -15.50 20.24 21.76
C ASP A 201 -15.25 18.95 20.99
N ASN A 202 -16.00 18.71 19.91
CA ASN A 202 -15.81 17.55 19.05
C ASN A 202 -16.02 17.92 17.56
N PRO A 203 -14.95 18.41 16.89
CA PRO A 203 -15.05 18.91 15.52
C PRO A 203 -15.57 17.85 14.54
N LEU A 204 -15.01 16.63 14.57
CA LEU A 204 -15.38 15.56 13.63
C LEU A 204 -16.85 15.16 13.77
N GLN A 205 -17.31 14.97 15.01
CA GLN A 205 -18.69 14.58 15.27
C GLN A 205 -19.66 15.68 14.82
N HIS A 206 -19.38 16.94 15.16
CA HIS A 206 -20.27 18.05 14.80
C HIS A 206 -20.29 18.29 13.28
N LEU A 207 -19.14 18.27 12.60
CA LEU A 207 -19.10 18.39 11.14
C LEU A 207 -19.86 17.24 10.46
N PHE A 208 -19.75 16.03 10.99
CA PHE A 208 -20.53 14.90 10.51
C PHE A 208 -22.05 15.10 10.71
N GLU A 209 -22.47 15.57 11.89
CA GLU A 209 -23.89 15.88 12.15
C GLU A 209 -24.44 16.92 11.19
N VAL A 210 -23.68 17.99 10.91
CA VAL A 210 -24.02 19.00 9.92
C VAL A 210 -24.14 18.38 8.53
N TYR A 211 -23.15 17.57 8.13
CA TYR A 211 -23.15 16.88 6.83
C TYR A 211 -24.40 16.00 6.63
N VAL A 212 -24.78 15.21 7.64
CA VAL A 212 -25.98 14.34 7.54
C VAL A 212 -27.25 15.18 7.41
N LYS A 213 -27.39 16.23 8.23
CA LYS A 213 -28.56 17.10 8.20
C LYS A 213 -28.70 17.81 6.85
N VAL A 214 -27.61 18.40 6.37
CA VAL A 214 -27.64 19.13 5.10
C VAL A 214 -27.83 18.21 3.91
N ASN A 215 -27.27 17.00 3.92
CA ASN A 215 -27.46 16.05 2.84
C ASN A 215 -28.93 15.58 2.76
N LYS A 216 -29.56 15.34 3.92
CA LYS A 216 -31.00 15.01 3.98
C LYS A 216 -31.88 16.18 3.51
N GLU A 217 -31.54 17.41 3.89
CA GLU A 217 -32.25 18.60 3.42
C GLU A 217 -32.10 18.79 1.91
N ALA A 218 -30.88 18.60 1.39
CA ALA A 218 -30.56 18.72 -0.02
C ALA A 218 -31.26 17.66 -0.89
N GLU A 219 -31.69 16.52 -0.35
CA GLU A 219 -32.51 15.55 -1.11
C GLU A 219 -33.87 16.13 -1.52
N HIS A 220 -34.39 17.09 -0.76
CA HIS A 220 -35.75 17.63 -0.91
C HIS A 220 -35.81 19.14 -1.19
N SER A 221 -34.67 19.86 -1.09
CA SER A 221 -34.58 21.30 -1.28
C SER A 221 -33.62 21.68 -2.42
N GLU A 222 -34.17 22.23 -3.52
CA GLU A 222 -33.34 22.78 -4.60
C GLU A 222 -32.56 24.02 -4.16
N ASP A 223 -33.11 24.82 -3.24
CA ASP A 223 -32.42 25.97 -2.65
C ASP A 223 -31.15 25.52 -1.91
N MET A 224 -31.22 24.41 -1.17
CA MET A 224 -30.05 23.86 -0.48
C MET A 224 -29.01 23.32 -1.46
N LYS A 225 -29.45 22.62 -2.53
CA LYS A 225 -28.53 22.19 -3.60
C LYS A 225 -27.86 23.38 -4.27
N GLN A 226 -28.60 24.46 -4.49
CA GLN A 226 -28.08 25.68 -5.10
C GLN A 226 -27.09 26.38 -4.18
N ALA A 227 -27.42 26.55 -2.89
CA ALA A 227 -26.52 27.11 -1.89
C ALA A 227 -25.21 26.32 -1.78
N ALA A 228 -25.27 24.99 -1.85
CA ALA A 228 -24.09 24.14 -1.84
C ALA A 228 -23.24 24.29 -3.12
N ARG A 229 -23.87 24.44 -4.29
CA ARG A 229 -23.17 24.73 -5.56
C ARG A 229 -22.52 26.09 -5.53
N ASP A 230 -23.21 27.09 -4.98
CA ASP A 230 -22.70 28.46 -4.87
C ASP A 230 -21.54 28.53 -3.88
N PHE A 231 -21.63 27.86 -2.72
CA PHE A 231 -20.50 27.78 -1.79
C PHE A 231 -19.29 27.09 -2.43
N PHE A 232 -19.49 25.98 -3.14
CA PHE A 232 -18.40 25.31 -3.83
C PHE A 232 -17.77 26.20 -4.92
N ARG A 233 -18.57 26.96 -5.68
CA ARG A 233 -18.07 27.95 -6.65
C ARG A 233 -17.22 29.03 -5.97
N GLN A 234 -17.67 29.56 -4.83
CA GLN A 234 -16.89 30.53 -4.04
C GLN A 234 -15.54 29.96 -3.60
N LEU A 235 -15.51 28.67 -3.24
CA LEU A 235 -14.30 27.96 -2.88
C LEU A 235 -13.35 27.81 -4.09
N GLU A 236 -13.87 27.44 -5.26
CA GLU A 236 -13.10 27.35 -6.52
C GLU A 236 -12.57 28.72 -6.99
N GLN A 237 -13.27 29.81 -6.67
CA GLN A 237 -12.86 31.17 -6.98
C GLN A 237 -11.93 31.79 -5.93
N HIS A 238 -11.46 30.99 -4.97
CA HIS A 238 -10.60 31.41 -3.86
C HIS A 238 -11.17 32.57 -3.04
N GLU A 239 -12.49 32.65 -2.88
CA GLU A 239 -13.11 33.68 -2.05
C GLU A 239 -12.69 33.51 -0.58
N ARG A 240 -12.21 34.61 0.02
CA ARG A 240 -11.57 34.61 1.34
C ARG A 240 -12.39 33.92 2.44
N GLN A 241 -13.71 34.13 2.46
CA GLN A 241 -14.58 33.54 3.48
C GLN A 241 -14.77 32.03 3.29
N ALA A 242 -14.99 31.57 2.05
CA ALA A 242 -15.17 30.16 1.75
C ALA A 242 -13.87 29.37 2.00
N VAL A 243 -12.74 29.88 1.52
CA VAL A 243 -11.41 29.29 1.74
C VAL A 243 -11.07 29.22 3.22
N SER A 244 -11.32 30.30 3.98
CA SER A 244 -11.03 30.31 5.43
C SER A 244 -11.87 29.29 6.20
N LEU A 245 -13.15 29.11 5.83
CA LEU A 245 -13.99 28.10 6.47
C LEU A 245 -13.55 26.68 6.13
N TRP A 246 -13.21 26.43 4.87
CA TRP A 246 -12.67 25.15 4.41
C TRP A 246 -11.35 24.80 5.12
N GLN A 247 -10.41 25.75 5.21
CA GLN A 247 -9.14 25.58 5.91
C GLN A 247 -9.36 25.20 7.38
N GLN A 248 -10.27 25.90 8.08
CA GLN A 248 -10.61 25.56 9.46
C GLN A 248 -11.14 24.12 9.59
N PHE A 249 -12.05 23.69 8.72
CA PHE A 249 -12.58 22.31 8.75
C PHE A 249 -11.49 21.28 8.48
N ARG A 250 -10.61 21.56 7.52
CA ARG A 250 -9.48 20.69 7.17
C ARG A 250 -8.50 20.57 8.35
N GLU A 251 -8.06 21.68 8.91
CA GLU A 251 -7.09 21.71 10.01
C GLU A 251 -7.61 20.99 11.26
N MET A 252 -8.86 21.23 11.64
CA MET A 252 -9.48 20.53 12.76
C MET A 252 -9.58 19.03 12.52
N THR A 253 -10.01 18.63 11.33
CA THR A 253 -10.09 17.20 10.96
C THR A 253 -8.72 16.54 10.97
N VAL A 254 -7.70 17.18 10.41
CA VAL A 254 -6.32 16.65 10.40
C VAL A 254 -5.81 16.45 11.82
N LYS A 255 -6.08 17.40 12.73
CA LYS A 255 -5.67 17.30 14.13
C LYS A 255 -6.33 16.12 14.86
N GLU A 256 -7.61 15.89 14.62
CA GLU A 256 -8.32 14.74 15.20
C GLU A 256 -7.81 13.41 14.60
N TYR A 257 -7.64 13.34 13.28
CA TYR A 257 -7.05 12.17 12.64
C TYR A 257 -5.66 11.84 13.17
N GLN A 258 -4.82 12.84 13.44
CA GLN A 258 -3.52 12.63 14.07
C GLN A 258 -3.62 11.91 15.41
N GLN A 259 -4.64 12.21 16.24
CA GLN A 259 -4.85 11.49 17.50
C GLN A 259 -5.22 10.03 17.26
N VAL A 260 -6.14 9.76 16.33
CA VAL A 260 -6.55 8.40 15.98
C VAL A 260 -5.38 7.59 15.41
N TYR A 261 -4.61 8.17 14.48
CA TYR A 261 -3.42 7.53 13.92
C TYR A 261 -2.37 7.26 14.99
N LYS A 262 -2.14 8.21 15.91
CA LYS A 262 -1.22 8.01 17.03
C LYS A 262 -1.63 6.83 17.91
N ARG A 263 -2.93 6.65 18.20
CA ARG A 263 -3.44 5.47 18.93
C ARG A 263 -3.14 4.14 18.21
N LEU A 264 -3.04 4.17 16.88
CA LEU A 264 -2.72 3.01 16.04
C LEU A 264 -1.21 2.81 15.83
N GLY A 265 -0.35 3.66 16.39
CA GLY A 265 1.10 3.65 16.10
C GLY A 265 1.42 4.06 14.66
N VAL A 266 0.58 4.90 14.07
CA VAL A 266 0.68 5.41 12.69
C VAL A 266 1.07 6.87 12.74
N HIS A 267 1.96 7.28 11.84
CA HIS A 267 2.29 8.69 11.61
C HIS A 267 2.39 8.97 10.11
N PHE A 268 2.21 10.22 9.74
CA PHE A 268 2.36 10.69 8.37
C PHE A 268 3.35 11.86 8.36
N ASP A 269 4.20 11.87 7.35
CA ASP A 269 5.14 12.96 7.10
C ASP A 269 4.43 14.12 6.41
N ILE A 270 3.42 13.81 5.57
CA ILE A 270 2.71 14.77 4.74
C ILE A 270 1.21 14.50 4.79
N TYR A 271 0.43 15.54 5.13
CA TYR A 271 -1.02 15.57 4.96
C TYR A 271 -1.35 16.40 3.71
N SER A 272 -1.46 15.73 2.57
CA SER A 272 -1.83 16.30 1.28
C SER A 272 -3.36 16.25 1.07
N GLY A 273 -3.85 16.64 -0.10
CA GLY A 273 -5.27 16.50 -0.45
C GLY A 273 -5.57 16.88 -1.90
N GLU A 274 -6.77 16.51 -2.37
CA GLU A 274 -7.26 16.83 -3.72
C GLU A 274 -7.24 18.33 -4.01
N SER A 275 -7.45 19.15 -2.98
CA SER A 275 -7.45 20.61 -3.05
C SER A 275 -6.15 21.22 -3.56
N PHE A 276 -5.01 20.55 -3.37
CA PHE A 276 -3.69 21.08 -3.73
C PHE A 276 -3.36 20.95 -5.22
N HIS A 277 -4.16 20.20 -5.97
CA HIS A 277 -3.86 19.85 -7.36
C HIS A 277 -4.92 20.34 -8.36
N GLN A 278 -5.81 21.25 -7.94
CA GLN A 278 -6.86 21.78 -8.80
C GLN A 278 -6.30 22.56 -10.00
N ASP A 279 -5.39 23.51 -9.74
CA ASP A 279 -4.79 24.34 -10.79
C ASP A 279 -3.92 23.48 -11.72
N GLN A 280 -3.17 22.56 -11.13
CA GLN A 280 -2.31 21.62 -11.86
C GLN A 280 -3.10 20.65 -12.74
N ALA A 281 -4.35 20.34 -12.41
CA ALA A 281 -5.20 19.50 -13.25
C ALA A 281 -5.49 20.15 -14.61
N GLN A 282 -5.59 21.49 -14.68
CA GLN A 282 -5.75 22.20 -15.95
C GLN A 282 -4.46 22.20 -16.77
N GLU A 283 -3.30 22.31 -16.12
CA GLU A 283 -2.00 22.21 -16.79
C GLU A 283 -1.81 20.83 -17.44
N VAL A 284 -2.21 19.76 -16.75
CA VAL A 284 -2.22 18.39 -17.29
C VAL A 284 -3.08 18.28 -18.55
N VAL A 285 -4.27 18.89 -18.54
CA VAL A 285 -5.16 18.89 -19.71
C VAL A 285 -4.50 19.58 -20.90
N GLN A 286 -3.90 20.75 -20.68
CA GLN A 286 -3.19 21.50 -21.71
C GLN A 286 -2.03 20.69 -22.26
N GLU A 287 -1.29 20.00 -21.40
CA GLU A 287 -0.16 19.16 -21.80
C GLU A 287 -0.60 17.97 -22.66
N LEU A 288 -1.65 17.27 -22.25
CA LEU A 288 -2.24 16.17 -23.04
C LEU A 288 -2.72 16.66 -24.41
N GLN A 289 -3.29 17.87 -24.47
CA GLN A 289 -3.70 18.49 -25.73
C GLN A 289 -2.50 18.84 -26.62
N ARG A 290 -1.44 19.45 -26.06
CA ARG A 290 -0.21 19.78 -26.80
C ARG A 290 0.46 18.55 -27.41
N ARG A 291 0.40 17.42 -26.71
CA ARG A 291 0.94 16.13 -27.16
C ARG A 291 0.03 15.37 -28.13
N GLY A 292 -1.18 15.88 -28.41
CA GLY A 292 -2.15 15.19 -29.26
C GLY A 292 -2.74 13.92 -28.63
N LEU A 293 -2.62 13.76 -27.31
CA LEU A 293 -3.13 12.59 -26.57
C LEU A 293 -4.59 12.75 -26.16
N LEU A 294 -5.06 13.99 -26.03
CA LEU A 294 -6.44 14.31 -25.65
C LEU A 294 -7.37 14.26 -26.88
N LYS A 295 -8.21 13.23 -26.94
CA LYS A 295 -9.19 13.02 -28.02
C LYS A 295 -10.60 13.38 -27.57
N VAL A 296 -11.53 13.55 -28.52
CA VAL A 296 -12.95 13.78 -28.25
C VAL A 296 -13.72 12.48 -28.46
N SER A 297 -14.52 12.07 -27.48
CA SER A 297 -15.38 10.89 -27.59
C SER A 297 -16.70 11.21 -28.31
N GLU A 298 -17.46 10.17 -28.68
CA GLU A 298 -18.81 10.30 -29.23
C GLU A 298 -19.77 11.09 -28.30
N LYS A 299 -19.55 11.03 -26.98
CA LYS A 299 -20.33 11.76 -25.98
C LYS A 299 -19.85 13.20 -25.75
N CYS A 300 -19.02 13.72 -26.65
CA CYS A 300 -18.37 15.03 -26.55
C CYS A 300 -17.49 15.20 -25.30
N THR A 301 -17.14 14.13 -24.60
CA THR A 301 -16.18 14.17 -23.47
C THR A 301 -14.75 14.15 -23.99
N ARG A 302 -13.79 14.62 -23.19
CA ARG A 302 -12.36 14.51 -23.54
C ARG A 302 -11.76 13.27 -22.89
N VAL A 303 -11.10 12.47 -23.71
CA VAL A 303 -10.61 11.14 -23.34
C VAL A 303 -9.16 10.95 -23.76
N VAL A 304 -8.46 10.06 -23.07
CA VAL A 304 -7.18 9.50 -23.51
C VAL A 304 -7.43 8.08 -23.96
N ASP A 305 -6.88 7.74 -25.12
CA ASP A 305 -6.92 6.39 -25.68
C ASP A 305 -5.81 5.54 -25.06
N LEU A 306 -6.21 4.39 -24.53
CA LEU A 306 -5.37 3.44 -23.82
C LEU A 306 -5.36 2.08 -24.52
N SER A 307 -5.93 1.95 -25.72
CA SER A 307 -5.81 0.72 -26.48
C SER A 307 -4.40 0.57 -27.08
N PRO A 308 -3.84 -0.65 -27.13
CA PRO A 308 -2.52 -0.88 -27.72
C PRO A 308 -2.44 -0.48 -29.21
N GLU A 309 -3.56 -0.59 -29.93
CA GLU A 309 -3.66 -0.34 -31.37
C GLU A 309 -4.07 1.12 -31.69
N GLY A 310 -4.44 1.93 -30.69
CA GLY A 310 -4.91 3.31 -30.88
C GLY A 310 -6.29 3.42 -31.55
N ASP A 311 -7.08 2.35 -31.47
CA ASP A 311 -8.40 2.16 -32.08
C ASP A 311 -9.58 2.65 -31.20
N MET A 312 -9.30 3.31 -30.07
CA MET A 312 -10.31 3.84 -29.13
C MET A 312 -11.17 2.77 -28.42
N THR A 313 -10.77 1.49 -28.42
CA THR A 313 -11.51 0.42 -27.72
C THR A 313 -11.41 0.49 -26.20
N ASN A 314 -10.34 1.10 -25.67
CA ASN A 314 -10.14 1.34 -24.24
C ASN A 314 -9.83 2.81 -24.02
N VAL A 315 -10.81 3.58 -23.51
CA VAL A 315 -10.65 5.01 -23.29
C VAL A 315 -10.87 5.37 -21.84
N CYS A 316 -10.06 6.30 -21.35
CA CYS A 316 -10.27 6.92 -20.05
C CYS A 316 -10.78 8.35 -20.22
N THR A 317 -11.90 8.68 -19.57
CA THR A 317 -12.45 10.04 -19.61
C THR A 317 -11.78 10.91 -18.57
N LEU A 318 -11.26 12.07 -18.99
CA LEU A 318 -10.60 13.04 -18.12
C LEU A 318 -11.47 14.28 -17.89
N LEU A 319 -12.23 14.71 -18.91
CA LEU A 319 -13.11 15.87 -18.82
C LEU A 319 -14.51 15.50 -19.27
N ARG A 320 -15.51 16.06 -18.58
CA ARG A 320 -16.88 16.08 -19.06
C ARG A 320 -17.03 17.00 -20.28
N SER A 321 -18.18 16.94 -20.94
CA SER A 321 -18.50 17.79 -22.09
C SER A 321 -18.52 19.28 -21.76
N ASP A 322 -18.77 19.63 -20.49
CA ASP A 322 -18.74 21.00 -19.96
C ASP A 322 -17.32 21.49 -19.59
N GLY A 323 -16.29 20.66 -19.78
CA GLY A 323 -14.90 20.99 -19.44
C GLY A 323 -14.51 20.74 -17.98
N THR A 324 -15.41 20.19 -17.16
CA THR A 324 -15.11 19.87 -15.75
C THR A 324 -14.16 18.69 -15.65
N THR A 325 -13.07 18.86 -14.90
CA THR A 325 -12.08 17.79 -14.61
C THR A 325 -12.68 16.66 -13.77
N LEU A 326 -12.29 15.44 -14.09
CA LEU A 326 -12.63 14.26 -13.30
C LEU A 326 -11.51 13.92 -12.30
N TYR A 327 -11.83 13.01 -11.39
CA TYR A 327 -10.91 12.57 -10.32
C TYR A 327 -9.56 12.09 -10.88
N ILE A 328 -9.55 11.33 -11.99
CA ILE A 328 -8.31 10.86 -12.60
C ILE A 328 -7.40 11.98 -13.10
N THR A 329 -7.95 13.11 -13.56
CA THR A 329 -7.14 14.26 -13.99
C THR A 329 -6.40 14.88 -12.82
N ARG A 330 -7.04 14.95 -11.65
CA ARG A 330 -6.39 15.41 -10.41
C ARG A 330 -5.33 14.43 -9.94
N ASP A 331 -5.58 13.13 -10.03
CA ASP A 331 -4.58 12.12 -9.65
C ASP A 331 -3.35 12.11 -10.57
N ILE A 332 -3.52 12.42 -11.86
CA ILE A 332 -2.37 12.62 -12.78
C ILE A 332 -1.54 13.82 -12.30
N ALA A 333 -2.20 14.96 -12.02
CA ALA A 333 -1.53 16.16 -11.52
C ALA A 333 -0.82 15.89 -10.18
N ALA A 334 -1.48 15.20 -9.25
CA ALA A 334 -0.92 14.81 -7.97
C ALA A 334 0.31 13.91 -8.14
N ALA A 335 0.24 12.89 -9.02
CA ALA A 335 1.35 11.98 -9.27
C ALA A 335 2.58 12.71 -9.83
N ILE A 336 2.38 13.63 -10.78
CA ILE A 336 3.46 14.47 -11.36
C ILE A 336 4.06 15.36 -10.28
N SER A 337 3.22 16.10 -9.54
CA SER A 337 3.66 16.99 -8.46
C SER A 337 4.46 16.25 -7.39
N ARG A 338 4.04 15.05 -6.98
CA ARG A 338 4.77 14.21 -6.02
C ARG A 338 6.14 13.80 -6.55
N ARG A 339 6.23 13.46 -7.84
CA ARG A 339 7.51 13.09 -8.47
C ARG A 339 8.46 14.27 -8.51
N GLU A 340 7.97 15.45 -8.88
CA GLU A 340 8.76 16.69 -8.95
C GLU A 340 9.23 17.13 -7.56
N THR A 341 8.37 17.00 -6.55
CA THR A 341 8.65 17.46 -5.19
C THR A 341 9.56 16.50 -4.42
N HIS A 342 9.34 15.19 -4.55
CA HIS A 342 9.99 14.19 -3.70
C HIS A 342 11.00 13.30 -4.42
N GLY A 343 11.02 13.30 -5.76
CA GLY A 343 11.98 12.51 -6.53
C GLY A 343 11.92 11.00 -6.27
N PHE A 344 10.78 10.46 -5.81
CA PHE A 344 10.66 9.07 -5.33
C PHE A 344 11.11 8.02 -6.36
N ASP A 345 11.79 6.97 -5.90
CA ASP A 345 12.18 5.84 -6.73
C ASP A 345 11.02 4.84 -6.91
N GLU A 346 10.16 4.73 -5.89
CA GLU A 346 8.98 3.87 -5.88
C GLU A 346 7.79 4.62 -5.24
N MET A 347 6.60 4.44 -5.79
CA MET A 347 5.35 5.00 -5.26
C MET A 347 4.35 3.88 -5.04
N ILE A 348 3.81 3.77 -3.83
CA ILE A 348 2.86 2.72 -3.45
C ILE A 348 1.55 3.37 -3.04
N TYR A 349 0.47 3.02 -3.74
CA TYR A 349 -0.89 3.45 -3.46
C TYR A 349 -1.65 2.33 -2.76
N VAL A 350 -2.14 2.56 -1.54
CA VAL A 350 -2.85 1.55 -0.74
C VAL A 350 -4.34 1.89 -0.67
N THR A 351 -5.14 1.34 -1.57
CA THR A 351 -6.57 1.66 -1.68
C THR A 351 -7.44 0.42 -1.86
N ASP A 352 -8.77 0.61 -1.85
CA ASP A 352 -9.72 -0.47 -2.02
C ASP A 352 -9.62 -1.12 -3.41
N LYS A 353 -9.91 -2.42 -3.48
CA LYS A 353 -9.88 -3.21 -4.72
C LYS A 353 -10.75 -2.66 -5.84
N SER A 354 -11.85 -1.98 -5.52
CA SER A 354 -12.70 -1.33 -6.53
C SER A 354 -11.97 -0.28 -7.37
N GLN A 355 -10.80 0.22 -6.93
CA GLN A 355 -10.00 1.22 -7.63
C GLN A 355 -8.89 0.62 -8.53
N GLU A 356 -8.80 -0.70 -8.68
CA GLU A 356 -7.78 -1.36 -9.51
C GLU A 356 -7.76 -0.82 -10.96
N ASN A 357 -8.93 -0.69 -11.59
CA ASN A 357 -9.01 -0.16 -12.96
C ASN A 357 -8.56 1.31 -13.03
N HIS A 358 -8.90 2.12 -12.01
CA HIS A 358 -8.51 3.53 -11.94
C HIS A 358 -6.98 3.67 -11.89
N PHE A 359 -6.30 2.94 -11.00
CA PHE A 359 -4.84 3.01 -10.90
C PHE A 359 -4.14 2.43 -12.14
N SER A 360 -4.70 1.36 -12.74
CA SER A 360 -4.21 0.84 -14.01
C SER A 360 -4.25 1.91 -15.11
N GLN A 361 -5.38 2.63 -15.24
CA GLN A 361 -5.54 3.71 -16.20
C GLN A 361 -4.60 4.88 -15.88
N LEU A 362 -4.49 5.28 -14.61
CA LEU A 362 -3.60 6.35 -14.16
C LEU A 362 -2.15 6.08 -14.57
N PHE A 363 -1.63 4.88 -14.26
CA PHE A 363 -0.25 4.53 -14.59
C PHE A 363 -0.03 4.49 -16.10
N GLN A 364 -0.98 3.94 -16.85
CA GLN A 364 -0.89 3.89 -18.30
C GLN A 364 -0.91 5.29 -18.93
N ILE A 365 -1.77 6.19 -18.46
CA ILE A 365 -1.80 7.59 -18.93
C ILE A 365 -0.46 8.27 -18.66
N LEU A 366 0.11 8.12 -17.46
CA LEU A 366 1.41 8.69 -17.12
C LEU A 366 2.52 8.16 -18.03
N VAL A 367 2.58 6.85 -18.29
CA VAL A 367 3.55 6.26 -19.24
C VAL A 367 3.35 6.82 -20.65
N THR A 368 2.12 6.92 -21.14
CA THR A 368 1.80 7.52 -22.45
C THR A 368 2.19 9.00 -22.53
N MET A 369 2.13 9.73 -21.41
CA MET A 369 2.65 11.10 -21.28
C MET A 369 4.19 11.16 -21.25
N GLY A 370 4.90 10.03 -21.33
CA GLY A 370 6.36 9.95 -21.31
C GLY A 370 6.96 9.89 -19.89
N HIS A 371 6.14 9.70 -18.87
CA HIS A 371 6.60 9.56 -17.49
C HIS A 371 6.95 8.10 -17.16
N SER A 372 8.12 7.64 -17.63
CA SER A 372 8.58 6.25 -17.43
C SER A 372 8.68 5.81 -15.96
N TRP A 373 8.83 6.76 -15.02
CA TRP A 373 8.80 6.48 -13.58
C TRP A 373 7.46 5.89 -13.11
N ALA A 374 6.38 6.04 -13.87
CA ALA A 374 5.08 5.44 -13.55
C ALA A 374 5.11 3.91 -13.53
N GLU A 375 6.06 3.27 -14.22
CA GLU A 375 6.29 1.81 -14.13
C GLU A 375 6.73 1.35 -12.73
N ARG A 376 7.25 2.28 -11.92
CA ARG A 376 7.64 2.05 -10.52
C ARG A 376 6.51 2.42 -9.54
N CYS A 377 5.34 2.79 -10.04
CA CYS A 377 4.15 2.95 -9.23
C CYS A 377 3.46 1.59 -9.03
N ARG A 378 3.00 1.32 -7.82
CA ARG A 378 2.32 0.07 -7.45
C ARG A 378 1.00 0.37 -6.77
N HIS A 379 -0.05 -0.30 -7.20
CA HIS A 379 -1.32 -0.32 -6.47
C HIS A 379 -1.38 -1.57 -5.60
N VAL A 380 -1.49 -1.38 -4.29
CA VAL A 380 -1.72 -2.44 -3.32
C VAL A 380 -3.17 -2.39 -2.90
N SER A 381 -3.97 -3.28 -3.49
CA SER A 381 -5.40 -3.37 -3.23
C SER A 381 -5.73 -4.20 -1.99
N PHE A 382 -6.87 -3.90 -1.36
CA PHE A 382 -7.45 -4.72 -0.30
C PHE A 382 -8.97 -4.83 -0.46
N GLY A 383 -9.59 -5.87 0.12
CA GLY A 383 -11.05 -6.06 0.04
C GLY A 383 -11.84 -5.23 1.05
N LEU A 384 -13.15 -5.15 0.86
CA LEU A 384 -14.05 -4.43 1.78
C LEU A 384 -14.22 -5.14 3.13
N VAL A 385 -14.51 -4.36 4.18
CA VAL A 385 -14.97 -4.89 5.48
C VAL A 385 -16.48 -5.08 5.40
N GLN A 386 -16.95 -6.31 5.58
CA GLN A 386 -18.39 -6.61 5.66
C GLN A 386 -18.90 -6.46 7.10
N GLY A 387 -20.20 -6.18 7.26
CA GLY A 387 -20.86 -6.19 8.57
C GLY A 387 -20.63 -4.95 9.45
N MET A 388 -20.09 -3.86 8.91
CA MET A 388 -19.86 -2.60 9.64
C MET A 388 -21.12 -1.71 9.75
N LYS A 389 -22.26 -2.31 10.09
CA LYS A 389 -23.48 -1.59 10.47
C LYS A 389 -23.82 -1.98 11.90
N THR A 390 -24.14 -0.99 12.74
CA THR A 390 -24.71 -1.26 14.07
C THR A 390 -26.05 -1.97 13.93
N ARG A 391 -26.55 -2.55 15.04
CA ARG A 391 -27.88 -3.17 15.12
C ARG A 391 -29.03 -2.20 14.76
N THR A 392 -28.81 -0.89 14.87
CA THR A 392 -29.74 0.19 14.48
C THR A 392 -29.53 0.68 13.04
N GLY A 393 -28.52 0.18 12.32
CA GLY A 393 -28.20 0.59 10.95
C GLY A 393 -27.18 1.72 10.83
N ASP A 394 -26.77 2.32 11.95
CA ASP A 394 -25.77 3.38 12.01
C ASP A 394 -24.35 2.86 11.71
N VAL A 395 -23.54 3.69 11.06
CA VAL A 395 -22.12 3.40 10.78
C VAL A 395 -21.27 3.63 12.04
N VAL A 396 -20.43 2.65 12.40
CA VAL A 396 -19.53 2.64 13.57
C VAL A 396 -18.27 3.48 13.32
N PHE A 397 -17.90 4.38 14.25
CA PHE A 397 -16.63 5.12 14.18
C PHE A 397 -15.46 4.24 14.55
N LEU A 398 -14.28 4.51 13.97
CA LEU A 398 -13.10 3.73 14.31
C LEU A 398 -12.70 3.90 15.78
N GLU A 399 -12.87 5.08 16.35
CA GLU A 399 -12.59 5.33 17.78
C GLU A 399 -13.43 4.43 18.68
N ASP A 400 -14.75 4.33 18.42
CA ASP A 400 -15.65 3.43 19.16
C ASP A 400 -15.17 1.98 19.09
N VAL A 401 -14.68 1.52 17.93
CA VAL A 401 -14.13 0.16 17.77
C VAL A 401 -12.88 -0.02 18.64
N LEU A 402 -12.00 0.97 18.68
CA LEU A 402 -10.78 0.90 19.48
C LEU A 402 -11.08 0.95 20.98
N ASP A 403 -12.06 1.74 21.40
CA ASP A 403 -12.49 1.84 22.79
C ASP A 403 -13.19 0.57 23.26
N GLU A 404 -14.07 0.00 22.44
CA GLU A 404 -14.71 -1.28 22.71
C GLU A 404 -13.67 -2.42 22.79
N ALA A 405 -12.70 -2.45 21.87
CA ALA A 405 -11.61 -3.42 21.91
C ALA A 405 -10.79 -3.30 23.21
N ARG A 406 -10.44 -2.08 23.61
CA ARG A 406 -9.75 -1.80 24.87
C ARG A 406 -10.56 -2.28 26.07
N ALA A 407 -11.85 -1.94 26.14
CA ALA A 407 -12.72 -2.31 27.25
C ALA A 407 -12.83 -3.84 27.40
N ARG A 408 -13.01 -4.56 26.29
CA ARG A 408 -13.03 -6.04 26.29
C ARG A 408 -11.72 -6.64 26.75
N MET A 409 -10.58 -6.12 26.30
CA MET A 409 -9.27 -6.63 26.74
C MET A 409 -9.04 -6.38 28.23
N LEU A 410 -9.39 -5.19 28.75
CA LEU A 410 -9.30 -4.90 30.19
C LEU A 410 -10.19 -5.81 31.03
N HIS A 411 -11.42 -6.07 30.56
CA HIS A 411 -12.31 -7.02 31.22
C HIS A 411 -11.67 -8.42 31.27
N ASN A 412 -11.19 -8.94 30.14
CA ASN A 412 -10.53 -10.25 30.09
C ASN A 412 -9.29 -10.34 30.99
N MET A 413 -8.49 -9.28 31.06
CA MET A 413 -7.34 -9.20 31.96
C MET A 413 -7.78 -9.29 33.43
N SER A 414 -8.82 -8.54 33.83
CA SER A 414 -9.33 -8.57 35.21
C SER A 414 -9.84 -9.94 35.66
N GLN A 415 -10.50 -10.68 34.74
CA GLN A 415 -10.99 -12.03 35.00
C GLN A 415 -9.86 -13.04 35.17
N THR A 416 -8.72 -12.81 34.52
CA THR A 416 -7.54 -13.70 34.61
C THR A 416 -6.80 -13.49 35.93
N SER A 417 -6.72 -12.25 36.42
CA SER A 417 -6.12 -11.91 37.73
C SER A 417 -6.93 -12.37 38.95
N SER A 418 -8.17 -12.83 38.74
CA SER A 418 -9.05 -13.31 39.82
C SER A 418 -8.96 -14.83 40.05
N ASN A 419 -8.18 -15.53 39.23
CA ASN A 419 -8.00 -16.99 39.24
C ASN A 419 -6.56 -17.44 39.54
N VAL A 420 -5.72 -16.53 40.03
CA VAL A 420 -4.38 -16.80 40.60
C VAL A 420 -4.39 -16.34 42.04
#